data_AF-A0A0L7CPN7-F1
#
_entry.id   AF-A0A0L7CPN7-F1
#
_cell.length_a   1.000
_cell.length_b   1.000
_cell.length_c   1.000
_cell.angle_alpha   90.00
_cell.angle_beta   90.00
_cell.angle_gamma   90.00
#
_symmetry.space_group_name_H-M   'P 1'
#
loop_
_entity.id
_entity.type
_entity.pdbx_description
1 polymer ?
#
loop_
_entity_poly.entity_id
_entity_poly.type
_entity_poly.pdbx_seq_one_letter_code
_entity_poly.pdbx_strand_id
1 'polypeptide(L)'
;MNPDAIEELYSAFREANCDFVTASYSMMNQDGIKVHPIQGRRTRGAPWSRLYSKRVWRNLRFPEDYWFEDTIQMFCIDTQYTERYIDKHLYRYRVNHGGISANASASKKGLDSYWICEEMPDWCRKLGVPFDQKLYECTIEQLGPLTWKRCMALTRDEHKALFTVMCDRLASIAEFEAMRTSKRDAWPDLECALRTRNYGLYKAAAARLL
;
A
#
# COMPACT_ATOMS: atom_id res chain seq x y z
N MET A 1 -22.44 7.15 -1.81
CA MET A 1 -21.75 8.25 -1.12
C MET A 1 -22.81 9.03 -0.35
N ASN A 2 -22.48 9.62 0.80
CA ASN A 2 -23.44 10.50 1.48
C ASN A 2 -23.66 11.77 0.63
N PRO A 3 -24.85 12.41 0.68
CA PRO A 3 -25.14 13.59 -0.13
C PRO A 3 -24.11 14.72 0.06
N ASP A 4 -23.73 15.01 1.31
CA ASP A 4 -22.83 16.13 1.66
C ASP A 4 -21.34 15.78 1.62
N ALA A 5 -20.98 14.63 1.06
CA ALA A 5 -19.61 14.14 1.12
C ALA A 5 -18.60 15.06 0.44
N ILE A 6 -18.99 15.69 -0.68
CA ILE A 6 -18.12 16.58 -1.44
C ILE A 6 -17.88 17.88 -0.67
N GLU A 7 -18.93 18.46 -0.12
CA GLU A 7 -18.90 19.67 0.69
C GLU A 7 -18.02 19.50 1.93
N GLU A 8 -18.17 18.36 2.63
CA GLU A 8 -17.37 18.01 3.81
C GLU A 8 -15.89 17.85 3.48
N LEU A 9 -15.57 17.15 2.39
CA LEU A 9 -14.18 17.00 1.92
C LEU A 9 -13.59 18.34 1.47
N TYR A 10 -14.38 19.15 0.78
CA TYR A 10 -13.95 20.44 0.27
C TYR A 10 -13.72 21.46 1.39
N SER A 11 -14.58 21.51 2.41
CA SER A 11 -14.37 22.35 3.60
C SER A 11 -13.06 21.98 4.29
N ALA A 12 -12.86 20.68 4.55
CA ALA A 12 -11.62 20.20 5.16
C ALA A 12 -10.37 20.51 4.31
N PHE A 13 -10.49 20.46 2.98
CA PHE A 13 -9.39 20.80 2.07
C PHE A 13 -9.03 22.29 2.16
N ARG A 14 -10.04 23.16 2.20
CA ARG A 14 -9.89 24.62 2.30
C ARG A 14 -9.28 25.05 3.62
N GLU A 15 -9.60 24.37 4.70
CA GLU A 15 -9.12 24.69 6.05
C GLU A 15 -7.68 24.19 6.30
N ALA A 16 -7.31 23.04 5.76
CA ALA A 16 -6.10 22.32 6.20
C ALA A 16 -4.81 22.64 5.44
N ASN A 17 -4.83 23.51 4.42
CA ASN A 17 -3.70 23.78 3.51
C ASN A 17 -2.94 22.48 3.12
N CYS A 18 -3.69 21.48 2.66
CA CYS A 18 -3.19 20.15 2.34
C CYS A 18 -3.26 19.88 0.83
N ASP A 19 -2.70 18.76 0.41
CA ASP A 19 -2.74 18.31 -0.99
C ASP A 19 -3.90 17.37 -1.27
N PHE A 20 -4.36 16.63 -0.27
CA PHE A 20 -5.53 15.77 -0.38
C PHE A 20 -6.22 15.53 0.96
N VAL A 21 -7.51 15.22 0.89
CA VAL A 21 -8.36 14.89 2.04
C VAL A 21 -8.83 13.46 1.94
N THR A 22 -8.73 12.77 3.07
CA THR A 22 -9.14 11.38 3.25
C THR A 22 -10.26 11.31 4.27
N ALA A 23 -11.40 10.75 3.87
CA ALA A 23 -12.49 10.42 4.78
C ALA A 23 -12.57 8.92 5.06
N SER A 24 -13.15 8.57 6.21
CA SER A 24 -13.54 7.20 6.54
C SER A 24 -14.64 6.68 5.59
N TYR A 25 -14.82 5.36 5.58
CA TYR A 25 -15.92 4.71 4.87
C TYR A 25 -16.64 3.71 5.78
N SER A 26 -17.87 3.37 5.45
CA SER A 26 -18.58 2.23 6.05
C SER A 26 -18.62 1.09 5.05
N MET A 27 -18.56 -0.16 5.51
CA MET A 27 -18.77 -1.30 4.62
C MET A 27 -20.27 -1.54 4.41
N MET A 28 -20.64 -1.92 3.20
CA MET A 28 -21.99 -2.37 2.85
C MET A 28 -21.96 -3.73 2.16
N ASN A 29 -22.99 -4.55 2.38
CA ASN A 29 -23.17 -5.81 1.67
C ASN A 29 -23.68 -5.56 0.23
N GLN A 30 -23.99 -6.63 -0.50
CA GLN A 30 -24.51 -6.52 -1.87
C GLN A 30 -25.87 -5.82 -1.94
N ASP A 31 -26.69 -5.91 -0.90
CA ASP A 31 -28.00 -5.26 -0.81
C ASP A 31 -27.90 -3.79 -0.36
N GLY A 32 -26.69 -3.28 -0.13
CA GLY A 32 -26.45 -1.91 0.33
C GLY A 32 -26.67 -1.70 1.83
N ILE A 33 -26.89 -2.78 2.60
CA ILE A 33 -27.02 -2.78 4.05
C ILE A 33 -25.65 -2.56 4.66
N LYS A 34 -25.55 -1.60 5.58
CA LYS A 34 -24.31 -1.31 6.33
C LYS A 34 -23.97 -2.51 7.23
N VAL A 35 -22.78 -3.07 7.06
CA VAL A 35 -22.35 -4.28 7.79
C VAL A 35 -21.55 -3.88 9.02
N HIS A 36 -20.41 -3.21 8.83
CA HIS A 36 -19.61 -2.64 9.92
C HIS A 36 -18.85 -1.39 9.46
N PRO A 37 -18.75 -0.33 10.28
CA PRO A 37 -17.76 0.72 10.04
C PRO A 37 -16.34 0.16 10.24
N ILE A 38 -15.38 0.61 9.44
CA ILE A 38 -13.97 0.43 9.79
C ILE A 38 -13.72 1.13 11.12
N GLN A 39 -12.99 0.47 12.01
CA GLN A 39 -12.51 1.07 13.25
C GLN A 39 -11.15 1.73 13.02
N GLY A 40 -11.00 2.99 13.44
CA GLY A 40 -9.77 3.74 13.32
C GLY A 40 -9.50 4.32 11.92
N ARG A 41 -8.31 4.92 11.78
CA ARG A 41 -7.87 5.53 10.53
C ARG A 41 -7.69 4.47 9.46
N ARG A 42 -8.26 4.70 8.27
CA ARG A 42 -7.95 3.87 7.10
C ARG A 42 -6.44 3.95 6.81
N THR A 43 -5.76 2.81 6.84
CA THR A 43 -4.30 2.76 6.69
C THR A 43 -3.85 2.42 5.27
N ARG A 44 -4.70 1.82 4.42
CA ARG A 44 -4.31 1.34 3.09
C ARG A 44 -5.44 1.43 2.06
N GLY A 45 -5.05 1.65 0.81
CA GLY A 45 -5.90 1.53 -0.38
C GLY A 45 -7.01 2.58 -0.51
N ALA A 46 -7.62 2.57 -1.68
CA ALA A 46 -8.71 3.44 -2.12
C ALA A 46 -8.37 4.91 -2.45
N PRO A 47 -7.49 5.16 -3.44
CA PRO A 47 -7.33 6.50 -4.01
C PRO A 47 -8.68 7.13 -4.44
N TRP A 48 -9.62 6.31 -4.90
CA TRP A 48 -10.94 6.71 -5.38
C TRP A 48 -11.87 7.33 -4.32
N SER A 49 -11.55 7.26 -3.02
CA SER A 49 -12.35 7.83 -1.92
C SER A 49 -11.64 8.99 -1.21
N ARG A 50 -10.95 9.83 -1.98
CA ARG A 50 -10.22 11.01 -1.49
C ARG A 50 -10.48 12.19 -2.41
N LEU A 51 -10.39 13.40 -1.86
CA LEU A 51 -10.36 14.64 -2.63
C LEU A 51 -8.90 15.04 -2.82
N TYR A 52 -8.47 15.29 -4.06
CA TYR A 52 -7.09 15.71 -4.34
C TYR A 52 -7.05 17.08 -4.98
N SER A 53 -6.02 17.85 -4.65
CA SER A 53 -5.56 18.92 -5.51
C SER A 53 -5.16 18.35 -6.88
N LYS A 54 -5.53 19.06 -7.95
CA LYS A 54 -5.15 18.70 -9.34
C LYS A 54 -3.64 18.49 -9.50
N ARG A 55 -2.81 19.17 -8.70
CA ARG A 55 -1.34 19.06 -8.78
C ARG A 55 -0.82 17.66 -8.44
N VAL A 56 -1.50 16.92 -7.57
CA VAL A 56 -1.12 15.54 -7.20
C VAL A 56 -1.15 14.65 -8.44
N TRP A 57 -2.21 14.74 -9.24
CA TRP A 57 -2.43 13.88 -10.42
C TRP A 57 -1.88 14.45 -11.72
N ARG A 58 -1.16 15.57 -11.69
CA ARG A 58 -0.68 16.24 -12.92
C ARG A 58 0.22 15.31 -13.74
N ASN A 59 1.12 14.60 -13.05
CA ASN A 59 2.12 13.70 -13.66
C ASN A 59 1.97 12.23 -13.21
N LEU A 60 0.91 11.90 -12.47
CA LEU A 60 0.64 10.55 -11.97
C LEU A 60 -0.50 9.89 -12.74
N ARG A 61 -0.35 8.61 -13.05
CA ARG A 61 -1.40 7.75 -13.58
C ARG A 61 -1.37 6.42 -12.85
N PHE A 62 -2.50 5.73 -12.79
CA PHE A 62 -2.50 4.35 -12.35
C PHE A 62 -1.73 3.51 -13.36
N PRO A 63 -0.96 2.54 -12.87
CA PRO A 63 -0.29 1.59 -13.74
C PRO A 63 -1.28 0.62 -14.34
N GLU A 64 -1.10 0.36 -15.62
CA GLU A 64 -1.93 -0.56 -16.37
C GLU A 64 -1.43 -2.00 -16.17
N ASP A 65 -2.34 -2.97 -16.28
CA ASP A 65 -2.07 -4.42 -16.27
C ASP A 65 -1.58 -5.07 -14.96
N TYR A 66 -1.36 -4.30 -13.89
CA TYR A 66 -1.05 -4.83 -12.55
C TYR A 66 -2.30 -4.97 -11.68
N TRP A 67 -2.41 -6.06 -10.92
CA TRP A 67 -3.17 -6.02 -9.68
C TRP A 67 -2.47 -5.10 -8.68
N PHE A 68 -3.26 -4.40 -7.86
CA PHE A 68 -2.76 -3.46 -6.83
C PHE A 68 -2.14 -2.19 -7.43
N GLU A 69 -2.74 -1.70 -8.52
CA GLU A 69 -2.39 -0.46 -9.19
C GLU A 69 -2.43 0.75 -8.26
N ASP A 70 -3.26 0.66 -7.22
CA ASP A 70 -3.39 1.66 -6.17
C ASP A 70 -2.16 1.76 -5.23
N THR A 71 -1.15 0.91 -5.40
CA THR A 71 0.15 0.99 -4.71
C THR A 71 0.84 2.34 -4.91
N ILE A 72 0.56 3.04 -6.01
CA ILE A 72 1.04 4.41 -6.25
C ILE A 72 0.63 5.39 -5.14
N GLN A 73 -0.49 5.12 -4.45
CA GLN A 73 -0.93 5.96 -3.34
C GLN A 73 0.14 5.98 -2.25
N MET A 74 0.68 4.82 -1.90
CA MET A 74 1.66 4.72 -0.83
C MET A 74 3.04 5.22 -1.26
N PHE A 75 3.50 4.85 -2.46
CA PHE A 75 4.86 5.18 -2.92
C PHE A 75 5.02 6.58 -3.49
N CYS A 76 4.04 7.07 -4.24
CA CYS A 76 4.17 8.31 -5.00
C CYS A 76 3.37 9.46 -4.38
N ILE A 77 2.25 9.16 -3.71
CA ILE A 77 1.38 10.20 -3.17
C ILE A 77 1.66 10.46 -1.69
N ASP A 78 1.51 9.44 -0.85
CA ASP A 78 1.63 9.58 0.60
C ASP A 78 3.04 10.03 0.99
N THR A 79 4.08 9.66 0.22
CA THR A 79 5.49 10.07 0.47
C THR A 79 5.78 11.54 0.19
N GLN A 80 5.05 12.18 -0.74
CA GLN A 80 5.38 13.53 -1.23
C GLN A 80 4.37 14.60 -0.84
N TYR A 81 3.11 14.22 -0.61
CA TYR A 81 2.01 15.15 -0.47
C TYR A 81 1.41 15.11 0.93
N THR A 82 0.79 16.22 1.31
CA THR A 82 0.22 16.41 2.63
C THR A 82 -1.24 15.97 2.70
N GLU A 83 -1.58 15.19 3.72
CA GLU A 83 -2.93 14.65 3.93
C GLU A 83 -3.66 15.40 5.05
N ARG A 84 -4.95 15.68 4.84
CA ARG A 84 -5.92 15.90 5.93
C ARG A 84 -6.84 14.69 6.07
N TYR A 85 -6.78 14.03 7.22
CA TYR A 85 -7.75 12.98 7.55
C TYR A 85 -8.97 13.57 8.28
N ILE A 86 -10.16 13.16 7.87
CA ILE A 86 -11.42 13.44 8.58
C ILE A 86 -12.11 12.12 8.98
N ASP A 87 -12.43 11.99 10.26
CA ASP A 87 -13.08 10.78 10.78
C ASP A 87 -14.60 10.82 10.59
N LYS A 88 -15.02 10.99 9.33
CA LYS A 88 -16.41 10.98 8.89
C LYS A 88 -16.62 9.86 7.87
N HIS A 89 -17.61 9.01 8.08
CA HIS A 89 -17.94 7.92 7.15
C HIS A 89 -18.73 8.44 5.93
N LEU A 90 -18.04 9.09 4.99
CA LEU A 90 -18.65 9.73 3.83
C LEU A 90 -18.88 8.78 2.65
N TYR A 91 -18.11 7.69 2.61
CA TYR A 91 -18.18 6.67 1.56
C TYR A 91 -18.76 5.36 2.07
N ARG A 92 -19.37 4.59 1.16
CA ARG A 92 -19.78 3.21 1.41
C ARG A 92 -19.00 2.28 0.50
N TYR A 93 -18.18 1.42 1.09
CA TYR A 93 -17.43 0.41 0.37
C TYR A 93 -18.25 -0.87 0.28
N ARG A 94 -18.51 -1.34 -0.95
CA ARG A 94 -19.22 -2.61 -1.16
C ARG A 94 -18.25 -3.76 -0.93
N VAL A 95 -18.59 -4.65 0.00
CA VAL A 95 -17.81 -5.89 0.20
C VAL A 95 -17.95 -6.75 -1.05
N ASN A 96 -16.84 -7.01 -1.72
CA ASN A 96 -16.77 -7.85 -2.91
C ASN A 96 -15.93 -9.09 -2.61
N HIS A 97 -16.60 -10.20 -2.30
CA HIS A 97 -15.94 -11.49 -2.06
C HIS A 97 -15.26 -12.07 -3.31
N GLY A 98 -15.68 -11.65 -4.51
CA GLY A 98 -15.02 -11.99 -5.78
C GLY A 98 -13.91 -11.00 -6.18
N GLY A 99 -13.63 -9.98 -5.37
CA GLY A 99 -12.64 -8.95 -5.68
C GLY A 99 -11.20 -9.45 -5.59
N ILE A 100 -10.29 -8.72 -6.23
CA ILE A 100 -8.85 -9.01 -6.22
C ILE A 100 -8.31 -9.14 -4.80
N SER A 101 -8.60 -8.18 -3.91
CA SER A 101 -8.10 -8.19 -2.54
C SER A 101 -8.54 -9.41 -1.72
N ALA A 102 -9.73 -9.97 -2.01
CA ALA A 102 -10.25 -11.14 -1.33
C ALA A 102 -9.65 -12.46 -1.84
N ASN A 103 -9.27 -12.51 -3.13
CA ASN A 103 -8.86 -13.75 -3.80
C ASN A 103 -7.38 -13.78 -4.19
N ALA A 104 -6.62 -12.70 -3.96
CA ALA A 104 -5.22 -12.60 -4.34
C ALA A 104 -4.40 -13.80 -3.84
N SER A 105 -4.58 -14.19 -2.58
CA SER A 105 -3.87 -15.30 -1.94
C SER A 105 -4.17 -16.67 -2.56
N ALA A 106 -5.24 -16.80 -3.35
CA ALA A 106 -5.64 -18.03 -4.03
C ALA A 106 -5.20 -18.08 -5.50
N SER A 107 -4.53 -17.04 -6.00
CA SER A 107 -4.06 -16.95 -7.39
C SER A 107 -2.58 -16.64 -7.47
N LYS A 108 -1.86 -17.29 -8.40
CA LYS A 108 -0.46 -16.95 -8.67
C LYS A 108 -0.28 -15.51 -9.19
N LYS A 109 -1.35 -14.88 -9.71
CA LYS A 109 -1.34 -13.45 -10.07
C LYS A 109 -1.17 -12.53 -8.86
N GLY A 110 -1.25 -13.05 -7.62
CA GLY A 110 -0.77 -12.35 -6.43
C GLY A 110 0.69 -11.86 -6.54
N LEU A 111 1.49 -12.45 -7.42
CA LEU A 111 2.84 -12.01 -7.80
C LEU A 111 2.91 -10.55 -8.29
N ASP A 112 1.82 -9.99 -8.80
CA ASP A 112 1.75 -8.58 -9.16
C ASP A 112 2.05 -7.66 -7.97
N SER A 113 1.86 -8.14 -6.73
CA SER A 113 2.29 -7.42 -5.53
C SER A 113 3.80 -7.16 -5.51
N TYR A 114 4.60 -8.06 -6.07
CA TYR A 114 6.03 -7.85 -6.25
C TYR A 114 6.33 -7.03 -7.50
N TRP A 115 5.75 -7.39 -8.65
CA TRP A 115 6.05 -6.71 -9.91
C TRP A 115 5.74 -5.21 -9.85
N ILE A 116 4.65 -4.83 -9.19
CA ILE A 116 4.36 -3.41 -9.00
C ILE A 116 5.42 -2.73 -8.13
N CYS A 117 5.88 -3.40 -7.07
CA CYS A 117 6.90 -2.87 -6.16
C CYS A 117 8.29 -2.84 -6.79
N GLU A 118 8.56 -3.70 -7.76
CA GLU A 118 9.74 -3.62 -8.59
C GLU A 118 9.73 -2.33 -9.41
N GLU A 119 8.61 -1.95 -10.03
CA GLU A 119 8.49 -0.73 -10.82
C GLU A 119 8.46 0.57 -9.99
N MET A 120 7.90 0.53 -8.77
CA MET A 120 7.67 1.74 -7.95
C MET A 120 8.90 2.64 -7.76
N PRO A 121 10.10 2.15 -7.38
CA PRO A 121 11.29 2.98 -7.23
C PRO A 121 11.63 3.76 -8.51
N ASP A 122 11.49 3.15 -9.69
CA ASP A 122 11.85 3.81 -10.94
C ASP A 122 10.86 4.90 -11.32
N TRP A 123 9.57 4.74 -10.97
CA TRP A 123 8.61 5.84 -11.08
C TRP A 123 8.85 6.92 -10.04
N CYS A 124 9.12 6.54 -8.80
CA CYS A 124 9.50 7.49 -7.75
C CYS A 124 10.67 8.37 -8.21
N ARG A 125 11.69 7.79 -8.82
CA ARG A 125 12.83 8.52 -9.39
C ARG A 125 12.41 9.46 -10.52
N LYS A 126 11.60 9.00 -11.48
CA LYS A 126 11.07 9.85 -12.58
C LYS A 126 10.22 11.02 -12.08
N LEU A 127 9.53 10.83 -10.95
CA LEU A 127 8.66 11.83 -10.34
C LEU A 127 9.38 12.77 -9.37
N GLY A 128 10.65 12.49 -9.05
CA GLY A 128 11.40 13.25 -8.05
C GLY A 128 10.99 12.99 -6.61
N VAL A 129 10.36 11.83 -6.34
CA VAL A 129 10.07 11.38 -4.96
C VAL A 129 11.40 11.25 -4.21
N PRO A 130 11.55 11.85 -3.01
CA PRO A 130 12.72 11.61 -2.18
C PRO A 130 12.83 10.14 -1.78
N PHE A 131 14.00 9.55 -2.00
CA PHE A 131 14.34 8.24 -1.45
C PHE A 131 14.76 8.44 0.00
N ASP A 132 13.78 8.55 0.88
CA ASP A 132 13.94 8.80 2.30
C ASP A 132 13.43 7.62 3.15
N GLN A 133 13.46 7.78 4.48
CA GLN A 133 12.98 6.79 5.42
C GLN A 133 11.51 6.39 5.14
N LYS A 134 10.67 7.31 4.66
CA LYS A 134 9.26 7.03 4.42
C LYS A 134 9.09 6.10 3.22
N LEU A 135 9.79 6.37 2.12
CA LEU A 135 9.80 5.48 0.95
C LEU A 135 10.38 4.09 1.30
N TYR A 136 11.41 4.07 2.14
CA TYR A 136 11.99 2.83 2.64
C TYR A 136 10.99 1.97 3.43
N GLU A 137 10.28 2.55 4.40
CA GLU A 137 9.27 1.82 5.17
C GLU A 137 8.13 1.29 4.30
N CYS A 138 7.73 2.05 3.27
CA CYS A 138 6.75 1.62 2.27
C CYS A 138 7.24 0.40 1.48
N THR A 139 8.52 0.41 1.10
CA THR A 139 9.16 -0.71 0.39
C THR A 139 9.20 -1.96 1.26
N ILE A 140 9.67 -1.86 2.51
CA ILE A 140 9.74 -2.99 3.44
C ILE A 140 8.33 -3.55 3.74
N GLU A 141 7.33 -2.68 3.87
CA GLU A 141 5.93 -3.10 4.09
C GLU A 141 5.37 -3.95 2.96
N GLN A 142 5.71 -3.62 1.72
CA GLN A 142 5.24 -4.35 0.56
C GLN A 142 5.99 -5.65 0.34
N LEU A 143 7.33 -5.62 0.46
CA LEU A 143 8.16 -6.84 0.32
C LEU A 143 7.90 -7.85 1.46
N GLY A 144 7.38 -7.39 2.60
CA GLY A 144 7.05 -8.25 3.74
C GLY A 144 5.62 -8.81 3.73
N PRO A 145 4.80 -8.47 4.75
CA PRO A 145 3.52 -9.15 5.00
C PRO A 145 2.54 -9.03 3.84
N LEU A 146 2.53 -7.93 3.09
CA LEU A 146 1.60 -7.75 1.97
C LEU A 146 1.87 -8.73 0.83
N THR A 147 3.11 -8.78 0.32
CA THR A 147 3.49 -9.74 -0.73
C THR A 147 3.37 -11.17 -0.23
N TRP A 148 3.79 -11.47 1.02
CA TRP A 148 3.63 -12.79 1.62
C TRP A 148 2.18 -13.28 1.60
N LYS A 149 1.24 -12.47 2.13
CA LYS A 149 -0.19 -12.81 2.16
C LYS A 149 -0.78 -12.99 0.76
N ARG A 150 -0.44 -12.10 -0.18
CA ARG A 150 -0.99 -12.12 -1.54
C ARG A 150 -0.44 -13.28 -2.38
N CYS A 151 0.74 -13.79 -2.06
CA CYS A 151 1.39 -14.85 -2.84
C CYS A 151 1.22 -16.26 -2.27
N MET A 152 0.28 -16.49 -1.34
CA MET A 152 0.10 -17.81 -0.69
C MET A 152 -0.19 -18.99 -1.64
N ALA A 153 -0.64 -18.72 -2.87
CA ALA A 153 -0.85 -19.71 -3.92
C ALA A 153 0.45 -20.23 -4.57
N LEU A 154 1.60 -19.61 -4.27
CA LEU A 154 2.90 -20.05 -4.75
C LEU A 154 3.36 -21.32 -4.02
N THR A 155 4.07 -22.16 -4.75
CA THR A 155 4.79 -23.30 -4.17
C THR A 155 5.95 -22.81 -3.30
N ARG A 156 6.52 -23.71 -2.49
CA ARG A 156 7.68 -23.40 -1.64
C ARG A 156 8.86 -22.86 -2.43
N ASP A 157 9.14 -23.44 -3.60
CA ASP A 157 10.30 -23.04 -4.41
C ASP A 157 10.05 -21.73 -5.16
N GLU A 158 8.81 -21.48 -5.59
CA GLU A 158 8.40 -20.17 -6.12
C GLU A 158 8.51 -19.07 -5.06
N HIS A 159 8.11 -19.33 -3.81
CA HIS A 159 8.30 -18.36 -2.72
C HIS A 159 9.78 -18.09 -2.42
N LYS A 160 10.65 -19.09 -2.52
CA LYS A 160 12.10 -18.88 -2.37
C LYS A 160 12.66 -18.03 -3.51
N ALA A 161 12.24 -18.31 -4.75
CA ALA A 161 12.64 -17.53 -5.90
C ALA A 161 12.17 -16.07 -5.77
N LEU A 162 10.91 -15.86 -5.40
CA LEU A 162 10.35 -14.55 -5.09
C LEU A 162 11.17 -13.84 -4.00
N PHE A 163 11.51 -14.54 -2.92
CA PHE A 163 12.34 -13.98 -1.85
C PHE A 163 13.73 -13.54 -2.35
N THR A 164 14.38 -14.34 -3.19
CA THR A 164 15.67 -13.98 -3.78
C THR A 164 15.58 -12.67 -4.57
N VAL A 165 14.57 -12.53 -5.44
CA VAL A 165 14.42 -11.31 -6.26
C VAL A 165 13.98 -10.09 -5.42
N MET A 166 13.26 -10.29 -4.31
CA MET A 166 12.99 -9.22 -3.34
C MET A 166 14.27 -8.74 -2.64
N CYS A 167 15.15 -9.65 -2.24
CA CYS A 167 16.46 -9.30 -1.68
C CYS A 167 17.31 -8.53 -2.69
N ASP A 168 17.39 -9.01 -3.93
CA ASP A 168 18.14 -8.35 -5.00
C ASP A 168 17.61 -6.94 -5.26
N ARG A 169 16.28 -6.79 -5.36
CA ARG A 169 15.66 -5.48 -5.58
C ARG A 169 15.95 -4.52 -4.44
N LEU A 170 15.81 -4.94 -3.18
CA LEU A 170 16.12 -4.09 -2.03
C LEU A 170 17.60 -3.66 -2.02
N ALA A 171 18.52 -4.59 -2.31
CA ALA A 171 19.95 -4.31 -2.35
C ALA A 171 20.36 -3.40 -3.53
N SER A 172 19.57 -3.39 -4.62
CA SER A 172 19.86 -2.56 -5.80
C SER A 172 19.59 -1.06 -5.61
N ILE A 173 18.89 -0.67 -4.54
CA ILE A 173 18.53 0.72 -4.26
C ILE A 173 19.55 1.30 -3.27
N ALA A 174 20.59 1.96 -3.80
CA ALA A 174 21.71 2.47 -3.01
C ALA A 174 21.29 3.44 -1.89
N GLU A 175 20.25 4.25 -2.15
CA GLU A 175 19.71 5.20 -1.18
C GLU A 175 19.20 4.52 0.10
N PHE A 176 18.81 3.24 0.02
CA PHE A 176 18.31 2.46 1.16
C PHE A 176 19.40 1.76 1.96
N GLU A 177 20.67 1.79 1.54
CA GLU A 177 21.75 1.02 2.17
C GLU A 177 21.90 1.32 3.67
N ALA A 178 21.92 2.62 4.02
CA ALA A 178 22.09 3.10 5.38
C ALA A 178 20.79 3.13 6.20
N MET A 179 19.63 2.95 5.56
CA MET A 179 18.33 3.06 6.22
C MET A 179 17.97 1.81 7.01
N ARG A 180 17.26 2.00 8.12
CA ARG A 180 16.80 0.91 8.99
C ARG A 180 15.35 1.13 9.38
N THR A 181 14.56 0.07 9.46
CA THR A 181 13.15 0.19 9.83
C THR A 181 13.03 0.69 11.26
N SER A 182 12.15 1.67 11.43
CA SER A 182 11.75 2.24 12.71
C SER A 182 10.57 1.47 13.33
N LYS A 183 9.97 0.54 12.59
CA LYS A 183 8.84 -0.27 13.03
C LYS A 183 9.30 -1.32 14.05
N ARG A 184 8.42 -1.64 15.00
CA ARG A 184 8.69 -2.56 16.13
C ARG A 184 8.32 -4.01 15.79
N ASP A 185 8.15 -4.87 16.79
CA ASP A 185 7.70 -6.25 16.63
C ASP A 185 8.62 -7.06 15.69
N ALA A 186 8.06 -7.77 14.72
CA ALA A 186 8.82 -8.59 13.77
C ALA A 186 9.34 -7.81 12.55
N TRP A 187 9.18 -6.48 12.51
CA TRP A 187 9.71 -5.66 11.41
C TRP A 187 11.25 -5.64 11.32
N PRO A 188 12.02 -5.53 12.42
CA PRO A 188 13.47 -5.66 12.37
C PRO A 188 13.94 -7.04 11.88
N ASP A 189 13.24 -8.11 12.27
CA ASP A 189 13.54 -9.47 11.80
C ASP A 189 13.26 -9.62 10.30
N LEU A 190 12.16 -9.02 9.82
CA LEU A 190 11.81 -9.00 8.40
C LEU A 190 12.87 -8.25 7.58
N GLU A 191 13.29 -7.07 8.03
CA GLU A 191 14.37 -6.30 7.39
C GLU A 191 15.69 -7.09 7.39
N CYS A 192 16.06 -7.65 8.54
CA CYS A 192 17.26 -8.47 8.70
C CYS A 192 17.22 -9.64 7.71
N ALA A 193 16.09 -10.32 7.58
CA ALA A 193 15.91 -11.42 6.66
C ALA A 193 16.13 -11.01 5.20
N LEU A 194 15.52 -9.90 4.75
CA LEU A 194 15.70 -9.39 3.39
C LEU A 194 17.16 -9.00 3.10
N ARG A 195 17.85 -8.37 4.07
CA ARG A 195 19.24 -7.93 3.91
C ARG A 195 20.26 -9.07 3.98
N THR A 196 20.01 -10.09 4.79
CA THR A 196 20.89 -11.24 4.99
C THR A 196 20.52 -12.45 4.14
N ARG A 197 19.49 -12.32 3.28
CA ARG A 197 18.94 -13.41 2.45
C ARG A 197 18.52 -14.63 3.26
N ASN A 198 18.01 -14.42 4.47
CA ASN A 198 17.53 -15.47 5.34
C ASN A 198 16.03 -15.76 5.12
N TYR A 199 15.72 -16.67 4.19
CA TYR A 199 14.34 -17.03 3.86
C TYR A 199 13.55 -17.61 5.06
N GLY A 200 14.22 -18.36 5.94
CA GLY A 200 13.59 -18.94 7.13
C GLY A 200 13.08 -17.86 8.09
N LEU A 201 13.92 -16.86 8.35
CA LEU A 201 13.55 -15.69 9.16
C LEU A 201 12.47 -14.85 8.48
N TYR A 202 12.58 -14.64 7.16
CA TYR A 202 11.58 -13.90 6.38
C TYR A 202 10.18 -14.51 6.54
N LYS A 203 10.05 -15.82 6.35
CA LYS A 203 8.77 -16.54 6.51
C LYS A 203 8.21 -16.38 7.92
N ALA A 204 9.04 -16.54 8.94
CA ALA A 204 8.61 -16.42 10.34
C ALA A 204 8.16 -15.00 10.68
N ALA A 205 8.93 -13.99 10.26
CA ALA A 205 8.61 -12.59 10.50
C ALA A 205 7.35 -12.14 9.74
N ALA A 206 7.25 -12.46 8.44
CA ALA A 206 6.11 -12.10 7.62
C ALA A 206 4.80 -12.71 8.16
N ALA A 207 4.83 -13.98 8.61
CA ALA A 207 3.66 -14.63 9.19
C ALA A 207 3.22 -14.01 10.53
N ARG A 208 4.15 -13.45 11.33
CA ARG A 208 3.85 -12.78 12.60
C ARG A 208 3.25 -11.38 12.43
N LEU A 209 3.38 -10.79 11.25
CA LEU A 209 2.91 -9.45 10.90
C LEU A 209 1.54 -9.45 10.21
N LEU A 210 0.90 -10.62 10.06
CA LEU A 210 -0.44 -10.79 9.50
C LEU A 210 -1.51 -10.92 10.58
#